data_AF-A0A3Q7I6B6-F1
#
_entry.id   AF-A0A3Q7I6B6-F1
#
_cell.length_a   1.000
_cell.length_b   1.000
_cell.length_c   1.000
_cell.angle_alpha   90.00
_cell.angle_beta   90.00
_cell.angle_gamma   90.00
#
_symmetry.space_group_name_H-M   'P 1'
#
loop_
_entity.id
_entity.type
_entity.pdbx_description
1 polymer ?
#
loop_
_entity_poly.entity_id
_entity_poly.type
_entity_poly.pdbx_seq_one_letter_code
_entity_poly.pdbx_strand_id
1 'polypeptide(L)'
;MYQEYQQMIPIPTRKASLIPCNSWIGLAASIKGLYGQLLHYPTNLSIKKCDSLRIGASDEDVPLDTLIDPAKAEASIWLIEEMHRKTTSPHFIARL
;
A
#
# COMPACT_ATOMS: atom_id res chain seq x y z
N MET A 1 5.11 -20.33 -6.56
CA MET A 1 5.12 -20.19 -5.08
C MET A 1 4.77 -18.79 -4.59
N TYR A 2 5.57 -17.73 -4.81
CA TYR A 2 5.26 -16.38 -4.26
C TYR A 2 3.99 -15.74 -4.86
N GLN A 3 3.93 -15.58 -6.20
CA GLN A 3 2.79 -14.91 -6.85
C GLN A 3 1.48 -15.70 -6.64
N GLU A 4 1.55 -17.02 -6.75
CA GLU A 4 0.40 -17.92 -6.51
C GLU A 4 -0.10 -17.80 -5.07
N TYR A 5 0.80 -17.74 -4.08
CA TYR A 5 0.43 -17.51 -2.69
C TYR A 5 -0.28 -16.15 -2.52
N GLN A 6 0.28 -15.08 -3.09
CA GLN A 6 -0.30 -13.75 -2.99
C GLN A 6 -1.68 -13.65 -3.65
N GLN A 7 -1.93 -14.40 -4.73
CA GLN A 7 -3.24 -14.51 -5.39
C GLN A 7 -4.32 -15.15 -4.51
N MET A 8 -3.93 -16.01 -3.56
CA MET A 8 -4.88 -16.67 -2.65
C MET A 8 -5.33 -15.76 -1.50
N ILE A 9 -4.62 -14.66 -1.23
CA ILE A 9 -4.95 -13.76 -0.12
C ILE A 9 -6.07 -12.81 -0.55
N PRO A 10 -7.27 -12.88 0.06
CA PRO A 10 -8.38 -12.00 -0.30
C PRO A 10 -8.14 -10.57 0.20
N ILE A 11 -8.65 -9.60 -0.56
CA ILE A 11 -8.70 -8.20 -0.11
C ILE A 11 -9.77 -8.08 0.99
N PRO A 12 -9.48 -7.42 2.13
CA PRO A 12 -10.46 -7.23 3.19
C PRO A 12 -11.73 -6.51 2.71
N THR A 13 -12.88 -7.10 2.99
CA THR A 13 -14.19 -6.55 2.59
C THR A 13 -14.70 -5.49 3.55
N ARG A 14 -14.32 -5.59 4.82
CA ARG A 14 -14.62 -4.58 5.86
C ARG A 14 -13.37 -3.76 6.08
N LYS A 15 -13.45 -2.46 5.82
CA LYS A 15 -12.35 -1.52 6.05
C LYS A 15 -12.46 -0.92 7.45
N ALA A 16 -11.32 -0.62 8.08
CA ALA A 16 -11.25 0.13 9.31
C ALA A 16 -11.80 1.55 9.09
N SER A 17 -12.41 2.14 10.12
CA SER A 17 -13.13 3.41 9.96
C SER A 17 -12.19 4.61 9.74
N LEU A 18 -10.99 4.58 10.31
CA LEU A 18 -9.99 5.63 10.13
C LEU A 18 -8.61 5.14 10.61
N ILE A 19 -7.59 5.23 9.76
CA ILE A 19 -6.20 4.94 10.12
C ILE A 19 -5.41 6.25 10.01
N PRO A 20 -5.09 6.93 11.12
CA PRO A 20 -4.23 8.11 11.10
C PRO A 20 -2.89 7.76 10.49
N CYS A 21 -2.39 8.59 9.58
CA CYS A 21 -1.12 8.32 8.92
C CYS A 21 -0.43 9.61 8.47
N ASN A 22 0.86 9.71 8.81
CA ASN A 22 1.71 10.81 8.40
C ASN A 22 2.42 10.56 7.06
N SER A 23 2.52 9.30 6.63
CA SER A 23 3.27 8.85 5.45
C SER A 23 2.61 7.61 4.82
N TRP A 24 2.93 7.32 3.55
CA TRP A 24 2.41 6.14 2.87
C TRP A 24 2.99 4.85 3.47
N ILE A 25 4.28 4.85 3.83
CA ILE A 25 4.92 3.74 4.53
C ILE A 25 4.27 3.51 5.91
N GLY A 26 3.98 4.58 6.66
CA GLY A 26 3.32 4.50 7.95
C GLY A 26 1.89 3.93 7.84
N LEU A 27 1.14 4.36 6.83
CA LEU A 27 -0.19 3.80 6.53
C LEU A 27 -0.09 2.32 6.19
N ALA A 28 0.85 1.94 5.34
CA ALA A 28 1.08 0.55 4.94
C ALA A 28 1.47 -0.36 6.12
N ALA A 29 2.29 0.14 7.05
CA ALA A 29 2.62 -0.57 8.28
C ALA A 29 1.39 -0.78 9.17
N SER A 30 0.55 0.26 9.29
CA SER A 30 -0.70 0.19 10.05
C SER A 30 -1.69 -0.80 9.43
N ILE A 31 -1.83 -0.81 8.10
CA ILE A 31 -2.65 -1.78 7.36
C ILE A 31 -2.16 -3.21 7.63
N LYS A 32 -0.85 -3.48 7.53
CA LYS A 32 -0.31 -4.82 7.80
C LYS A 32 -0.64 -5.30 9.22
N GLY A 33 -0.50 -4.42 10.21
CA GLY A 33 -0.82 -4.73 11.61
C GLY A 33 -2.31 -4.95 11.84
N LEU A 34 -3.18 -4.09 11.30
CA LEU A 34 -4.63 -4.14 11.51
C LEU A 34 -5.30 -5.33 10.81
N TYR A 35 -4.89 -5.62 9.57
CA TYR A 35 -5.53 -6.66 8.77
C TYR A 35 -4.82 -8.02 8.84
N GLY A 36 -3.64 -8.08 9.47
CA GLY A 36 -2.84 -9.31 9.56
C GLY A 36 -2.40 -9.86 8.21
N GLN A 37 -2.36 -9.02 7.17
CA GLN A 37 -1.98 -9.40 5.81
C GLN A 37 -0.71 -8.70 5.39
N LEU A 38 0.17 -9.45 4.72
CA LEU A 38 1.31 -8.85 4.02
C LEU A 38 0.83 -8.19 2.72
N LEU A 39 1.46 -7.07 2.39
CA LEU A 39 1.30 -6.41 1.09
C LEU A 39 2.28 -6.98 0.08
N HIS A 40 1.88 -7.01 -1.18
CA HIS A 40 2.66 -7.47 -2.30
C HIS A 40 3.98 -6.68 -2.47
N TYR A 41 5.05 -7.32 -2.96
CA TYR A 41 6.36 -6.70 -3.16
C TYR A 41 6.29 -5.42 -4.03
N PRO A 42 5.75 -5.46 -5.26
CA PRO A 42 5.41 -4.27 -6.05
C PRO A 42 4.64 -3.19 -5.30
N THR A 43 3.65 -3.54 -4.46
CA THR A 43 2.89 -2.56 -3.68
C THR A 43 3.78 -1.83 -2.69
N ASN A 44 4.65 -2.56 -1.98
CA ASN A 44 5.62 -1.94 -1.07
C ASN A 44 6.59 -1.00 -1.81
N LEU A 45 7.00 -1.34 -3.03
CA LEU A 45 7.83 -0.48 -3.87
C LEU A 45 7.08 0.79 -4.29
N SER A 46 5.82 0.68 -4.71
CA SER A 46 4.97 1.83 -5.06
C SER A 46 4.80 2.77 -3.87
N ILE A 47 4.50 2.23 -2.69
CA ILE A 47 4.36 2.99 -1.43
C ILE A 47 5.64 3.75 -1.10
N LYS A 48 6.79 3.06 -1.15
CA LYS A 48 8.09 3.69 -0.91
C LYS A 48 8.38 4.79 -1.92
N LYS A 49 7.99 4.59 -3.19
CA LYS A 49 8.13 5.61 -4.23
C LYS A 49 7.26 6.84 -3.92
N CYS A 50 6.01 6.66 -3.49
CA CYS A 50 5.13 7.76 -3.11
C CYS A 50 5.75 8.65 -2.02
N ASP A 51 6.31 8.06 -0.96
CA ASP A 51 6.99 8.85 0.07
C ASP A 51 8.26 9.54 -0.47
N SER A 52 9.06 8.85 -1.30
CA SER A 52 10.26 9.47 -1.87
C SER A 52 9.98 10.64 -2.81
N LEU A 53 8.80 10.67 -3.45
CA LEU A 53 8.39 11.77 -4.33
C LEU A 53 8.04 13.05 -3.57
N ARG A 54 7.85 12.96 -2.25
CA ARG A 54 7.58 14.13 -1.40
C ARG A 54 8.85 14.86 -0.94
N ILE A 55 10.01 14.22 -1.08
CA ILE A 55 11.29 14.81 -0.67
C ILE A 55 11.60 16.02 -1.56
N GLY A 56 11.83 17.18 -0.94
CA GLY A 56 12.06 18.46 -1.59
C GLY A 56 10.80 19.19 -2.05
N ALA A 57 9.60 18.67 -1.75
CA ALA A 57 8.34 19.36 -2.03
C ALA A 57 8.08 20.46 -0.97
N SER A 58 7.31 21.49 -1.34
CA SER A 58 6.94 22.58 -0.40
C SER A 58 6.15 22.11 0.82
N ASP A 59 5.48 20.96 0.70
CA ASP A 59 4.62 20.32 1.69
C ASP A 59 5.21 18.99 2.20
N GLU A 60 6.54 18.83 2.12
CA GLU A 60 7.24 17.62 2.59
C GLU A 60 6.90 17.29 4.06
N ASP A 61 6.91 18.30 4.94
CA ASP A 61 6.65 18.14 6.38
C ASP A 61 5.16 18.05 6.75
N VAL A 62 4.26 18.22 5.79
CA VAL A 62 2.81 18.22 6.04
C VAL A 62 2.34 16.76 6.20
N PRO A 63 1.65 16.37 7.29
CA PRO A 63 1.21 14.98 7.46
C PRO A 63 0.28 14.50 6.33
N LEU A 64 0.45 13.26 5.87
CA LEU A 64 -0.32 12.72 4.74
C LEU A 64 -1.84 12.77 4.95
N ASP A 65 -2.31 12.48 6.16
CA ASP A 65 -3.73 12.51 6.55
C ASP A 65 -4.37 13.91 6.53
N THR A 66 -3.56 14.97 6.44
CA THR A 66 -4.06 16.34 6.21
C THR A 66 -4.17 16.69 4.72
N LEU A 67 -3.39 16.02 3.86
CA LEU A 67 -3.42 16.21 2.40
C LEU A 67 -4.45 15.31 1.73
N ILE A 68 -4.60 14.09 2.21
CA ILE A 68 -5.47 13.06 1.65
C ILE A 68 -6.31 12.47 2.77
N ASP A 69 -7.62 12.42 2.54
CA ASP A 69 -8.55 11.73 3.43
C ASP A 69 -8.05 10.29 3.72
N PRO A 70 -7.90 9.88 4.99
CA PRO A 70 -7.34 8.58 5.35
C PRO A 70 -8.06 7.39 4.72
N ALA A 71 -9.39 7.45 4.58
CA ALA A 71 -10.14 6.36 3.95
C ALA A 71 -9.87 6.27 2.45
N LYS A 72 -9.64 7.40 1.77
CA LYS A 72 -9.17 7.41 0.37
C LYS A 72 -7.75 6.87 0.25
N ALA A 73 -6.83 7.29 1.12
CA ALA A 73 -5.46 6.81 1.12
C ALA A 73 -5.38 5.29 1.32
N GLU A 74 -6.15 4.76 2.28
CA GLU A 74 -6.27 3.32 2.50
C GLU A 74 -6.87 2.61 1.27
N ALA A 75 -7.96 3.15 0.71
CA ALA A 75 -8.58 2.57 -0.47
C ALA A 75 -7.62 2.52 -1.66
N SER A 76 -6.77 3.54 -1.85
CA SER A 76 -5.75 3.56 -2.90
C SER A 76 -4.73 2.43 -2.74
N ILE A 77 -4.26 2.16 -1.52
CA ILE A 77 -3.35 1.03 -1.26
C ILE A 77 -4.03 -0.29 -1.61
N TRP A 78 -5.29 -0.49 -1.20
CA TRP A 78 -6.01 -1.72 -1.49
C TRP A 78 -6.27 -1.94 -2.99
N LEU A 79 -6.56 -0.88 -3.74
CA LEU A 79 -6.74 -0.97 -5.20
C LEU A 79 -5.44 -1.37 -5.90
N ILE A 80 -4.31 -0.77 -5.49
CA ILE A 80 -2.99 -1.12 -6.02
C ILE A 80 -2.62 -2.56 -5.63
N GLU A 81 -2.89 -2.96 -4.38
CA GLU A 81 -2.64 -4.31 -3.90
C GLU A 81 -3.46 -5.36 -4.66
N GLU A 82 -4.74 -5.09 -4.91
CA GLU A 82 -5.62 -5.97 -5.68
C GLU A 82 -5.10 -6.13 -7.11
N MET A 83 -4.72 -5.03 -7.76
CA MET A 83 -4.11 -5.06 -9.07
C MET A 83 -2.85 -5.94 -9.05
N HIS A 84 -1.92 -5.68 -8.14
CA HIS A 84 -0.66 -6.44 -8.07
C HIS A 84 -0.87 -7.93 -7.78
N ARG A 85 -1.79 -8.30 -6.89
CA ARG A 85 -2.10 -9.71 -6.62
C ARG A 85 -2.66 -10.39 -7.87
N LYS A 86 -3.58 -9.74 -8.60
CA LYS A 86 -4.29 -10.36 -9.73
C LYS A 86 -3.50 -10.36 -11.04
N THR A 87 -2.69 -9.33 -11.31
CA THR A 87 -2.13 -9.12 -12.66
C THR A 87 -0.62 -9.30 -12.76
N THR A 88 0.10 -9.35 -11.64
CA THR A 88 1.57 -9.46 -11.70
C THR A 88 2.00 -10.84 -12.20
N SER A 89 2.85 -10.87 -13.22
CA SER A 89 3.44 -12.12 -13.73
C SER A 89 4.56 -12.62 -12.81
N PRO A 90 4.64 -13.93 -12.53
CA PRO A 90 5.78 -14.51 -11.81
C PRO A 90 7.14 -14.20 -12.47
N HIS A 91 7.18 -14.12 -13.80
CA HIS A 91 8.40 -13.79 -14.56
C HIS A 91 8.87 -12.35 -14.31
N PHE A 92 7.94 -11.42 -14.09
CA PHE A 92 8.27 -10.05 -13.74
C PHE A 92 8.88 -9.99 -12.33
N ILE A 93 8.29 -10.69 -11.37
CA ILE A 93 8.83 -10.77 -10.00
C ILE A 93 10.25 -11.36 -9.98
N ALA A 94 10.51 -12.41 -10.76
CA ALA A 94 11.84 -13.02 -10.83
C ALA A 94 12.93 -12.12 -11.44
N ARG A 95 12.54 -11.05 -12.15
CA ARG A 95 13.47 -10.09 -12.78
C ARG A 95 13.77 -8.86 -11.92
N LEU A 96 12.97 -8.61 -10.89
CA LEU A 96 13.16 -7.50 -9.95
C LEU A 96 14.26 -7.82 -8.92
#